data_AF-A0A2W4X0B6-F1
#
_entry.id   AF-A0A2W4X0B6-F1
#
_cell.length_a   1.000
_cell.length_b   1.000
_cell.length_c   1.000
_cell.angle_alpha   90.00
_cell.angle_beta   90.00
_cell.angle_gamma   90.00
#
_symmetry.space_group_name_H-M   'P 1'
#
loop_
_entity.id
_entity.type
_entity.pdbx_description
1 polymer ?
#
loop_
_entity_poly.entity_id
_entity_poly.type
_entity_poly.pdbx_seq_one_letter_code
_entity_poly.pdbx_strand_id
1 'polypeptide(L)'
;MSRYDQFAKAYRNLDLLPLDTADKIERFRVPYAQRTLLELEEAVLAPVDNSKTIFTGHRGCGKSTLLAQLAMQMREQNLFVAGFSIANMVEMSDVNHINILYSIGLQLMDKAEELNVPIEESVKNSLIQWFTQTKSKTYTEQLKQEFSVGAS
;
A
#
# COMPACT_ATOMS: atom_id res chain seq x y z
N MET A 1 17.56 -31.42 -3.10
CA MET A 1 17.42 -29.96 -3.29
C MET A 1 18.63 -29.48 -4.08
N SER A 2 18.44 -28.78 -5.20
CA SER A 2 19.53 -28.37 -6.10
C SER A 2 20.39 -27.28 -5.45
N ARG A 3 21.66 -27.17 -5.85
CA ARG A 3 22.58 -26.09 -5.40
C ARG A 3 22.02 -24.71 -5.79
N TYR A 4 21.33 -24.62 -6.93
CA TYR A 4 20.60 -23.41 -7.35
C TYR A 4 19.48 -23.05 -6.36
N ASP A 5 18.68 -24.03 -5.92
CA ASP A 5 17.60 -23.80 -4.95
C ASP A 5 18.14 -23.29 -3.61
N GLN A 6 19.31 -23.78 -3.19
CA GLN A 6 19.98 -23.34 -1.97
C GLN A 6 20.45 -21.89 -2.08
N PHE A 7 21.05 -21.49 -3.21
CA PHE A 7 21.46 -20.10 -3.44
C PHE A 7 20.27 -19.15 -3.57
N ALA A 8 19.23 -19.54 -4.32
CA ALA A 8 18.01 -18.74 -4.42
C ALA A 8 17.30 -18.58 -3.07
N LYS A 9 17.35 -19.61 -2.21
CA LYS A 9 16.85 -19.54 -0.84
C LYS A 9 17.71 -18.62 0.04
N ALA A 10 19.03 -18.75 -0.02
CA ALA A 10 19.95 -17.89 0.74
C ALA A 10 19.83 -16.41 0.33
N TYR A 11 19.73 -16.13 -0.97
CA TYR A 11 19.51 -14.79 -1.50
C TYR A 11 18.19 -14.20 -0.97
N ARG A 12 17.07 -14.93 -1.06
CA ARG A 12 15.78 -14.49 -0.51
C ARG A 12 15.80 -14.26 1.00
N ASN A 13 16.59 -15.02 1.75
CA ASN A 13 16.74 -14.85 3.19
C ASN A 13 17.61 -13.63 3.57
N LEU A 14 18.53 -13.24 2.68
CA LEU A 14 19.40 -12.07 2.86
C LEU A 14 18.82 -10.80 2.25
N ASP A 15 17.83 -10.93 1.39
CA ASP A 15 17.15 -9.80 0.76
C ASP A 15 16.33 -9.05 1.81
N LEU A 16 16.46 -7.72 1.84
CA LEU A 16 15.86 -6.83 2.84
C LEU A 16 14.37 -6.55 2.55
N LEU A 17 13.67 -7.54 1.99
CA LEU A 17 12.26 -7.45 1.68
C LEU A 17 11.44 -7.48 2.98
N PRO A 18 10.30 -6.79 3.02
CA PRO A 18 9.44 -6.84 4.18
C PRO A 18 8.97 -8.27 4.50
N LEU A 19 8.86 -8.57 5.79
CA LEU A 19 8.22 -9.80 6.26
C LEU A 19 6.71 -9.56 6.23
N ASP A 20 6.08 -9.95 5.13
CA ASP A 20 4.71 -9.61 4.74
C ASP A 20 3.72 -10.78 4.86
N THR A 21 4.21 -11.96 5.25
CA THR A 21 3.43 -13.18 5.38
C THR A 21 3.66 -13.82 6.75
N ALA A 22 2.67 -14.54 7.25
CA ALA A 22 2.73 -15.20 8.55
C ALA A 22 3.95 -16.14 8.67
N ASP A 23 4.21 -16.98 7.66
CA ASP A 23 5.36 -17.91 7.62
C ASP A 23 6.71 -17.18 7.71
N LYS A 24 6.88 -16.07 6.98
CA LYS A 24 8.11 -15.27 7.04
C LYS A 24 8.28 -14.60 8.39
N ILE A 25 7.19 -14.10 8.96
CA ILE A 25 7.21 -13.48 10.29
C ILE A 25 7.61 -14.51 11.35
N GLU A 26 6.98 -15.68 11.36
CA GLU A 26 7.29 -16.75 12.31
C GLU A 26 8.76 -17.19 12.24
N ARG A 27 9.30 -17.30 11.01
CA ARG A 27 10.65 -17.83 10.80
C ARG A 27 11.78 -16.82 11.00
N PHE A 28 11.56 -15.55 10.69
CA PHE A 28 12.65 -14.58 10.56
C PHE A 28 12.49 -13.34 11.45
N ARG A 29 11.32 -13.12 12.07
CA ARG A 29 11.10 -11.91 12.87
C ARG A 29 11.79 -12.01 14.22
N VAL A 30 12.57 -10.98 14.54
CA VAL A 30 12.95 -10.66 15.92
C VAL A 30 11.94 -9.66 16.47
N PRO A 31 11.36 -9.84 17.67
CA PRO A 31 10.44 -8.85 18.22
C PRO A 31 11.11 -7.48 18.45
N TYR A 32 10.60 -6.42 17.81
CA TYR A 32 11.04 -5.03 18.02
C TYR A 32 9.85 -4.07 17.99
N ALA A 33 10.08 -2.83 18.46
CA ALA A 33 9.13 -1.71 18.39
C ALA A 33 7.71 -2.05 18.90
N GLN A 34 7.60 -2.87 19.96
CA GLN A 34 6.32 -3.31 20.52
C GLN A 34 5.45 -2.14 20.96
N ARG A 35 6.09 -1.12 21.56
CA ARG A 35 5.40 0.12 21.95
C ARG A 35 4.83 0.85 20.73
N THR A 36 5.60 0.99 19.66
CA THR A 36 5.14 1.64 18.43
C THR A 36 4.01 0.86 17.77
N LEU A 37 4.09 -0.48 17.79
CA LEU A 37 3.01 -1.32 17.28
C LEU A 37 1.71 -1.11 18.06
N LEU A 38 1.80 -1.04 19.39
CA LEU A 38 0.68 -0.75 20.27
C LEU A 38 0.08 0.64 19.99
N GLU A 39 0.92 1.67 19.85
CA GLU A 39 0.49 3.03 19.50
C GLU A 39 -0.22 3.08 18.14
N LEU A 40 0.26 2.30 17.15
CA LEU A 40 -0.39 2.19 15.84
C LEU A 40 -1.72 1.43 15.92
N GLU A 41 -1.80 0.38 16.74
CA GLU A 41 -3.03 -0.37 16.99
C GLU A 41 -4.10 0.52 17.65
N GLU A 42 -3.75 1.24 18.71
CA GLU A 42 -4.65 2.20 19.36
C GLU A 42 -5.16 3.26 18.36
N ALA A 43 -4.28 3.78 17.50
CA ALA A 43 -4.65 4.77 16.48
C ALA A 43 -5.65 4.23 15.44
N VAL A 44 -5.66 2.92 15.18
CA VAL A 44 -6.62 2.26 14.27
C VAL A 44 -7.93 1.93 14.99
N LEU A 45 -7.88 1.49 16.24
CA LEU A 45 -9.05 1.01 16.99
C LEU A 45 -9.87 2.12 17.66
N ALA A 46 -9.24 3.25 17.99
CA ALA A 46 -9.90 4.42 18.56
C ALA A 46 -9.78 5.64 17.63
N PRO A 47 -10.31 5.57 16.40
CA PRO A 47 -10.15 6.65 15.44
C PRO A 47 -10.97 7.88 15.87
N VAL A 48 -10.35 9.05 15.83
CA VAL A 48 -11.06 10.33 15.76
C VAL A 48 -11.33 10.58 14.27
N ASP A 49 -12.60 10.49 13.85
CA ASP A 49 -13.13 10.70 12.49
C ASP A 49 -12.10 10.66 11.33
N ASN A 50 -12.07 9.53 10.60
CA ASN A 50 -11.27 9.36 9.38
C ASN A 50 -9.77 9.72 9.53
N SER A 51 -9.21 9.52 10.73
CA SER A 51 -7.82 9.81 11.07
C SER A 51 -6.84 9.24 10.05
N LYS A 52 -5.73 9.97 9.85
CA LYS A 52 -4.64 9.58 8.96
C LYS A 52 -3.34 9.60 9.77
N THR A 53 -2.62 8.49 9.76
CA THR A 53 -1.35 8.34 10.47
C THR A 53 -0.21 8.22 9.48
N ILE A 54 0.84 9.02 9.69
CA ILE A 54 2.08 8.92 8.91
C ILE A 54 3.12 8.20 9.77
N PHE A 55 3.55 7.03 9.31
CA PHE A 55 4.61 6.26 9.95
C PHE A 55 5.94 6.44 9.21
N THR A 56 6.91 7.11 9.84
CA THR A 56 8.17 7.52 9.20
C THR A 56 9.38 6.80 9.79
N GLY A 57 10.52 6.85 9.09
CA GLY A 57 11.77 6.23 9.50
C GLY A 57 12.68 5.89 8.32
N HIS A 58 13.94 5.58 8.59
CA HIS A 58 14.94 5.30 7.55
C HIS A 58 14.59 4.08 6.68
N ARG A 59 15.08 4.03 5.43
CA ARG A 59 14.96 2.83 4.58
C ARG A 59 15.63 1.64 5.28
N GLY A 60 15.02 0.46 5.21
CA GLY A 60 15.52 -0.74 5.87
C GLY A 60 15.22 -0.86 7.38
N CYS A 61 14.63 0.14 8.05
CA CYS A 61 14.32 0.05 9.49
C CYS A 61 13.09 -0.81 9.83
N GLY A 62 12.59 -1.61 8.89
CA GLY A 62 11.47 -2.53 9.11
C GLY A 62 10.07 -1.92 9.11
N LYS A 63 9.86 -0.71 8.57
CA LYS A 63 8.52 -0.08 8.59
C LYS A 63 7.44 -0.94 7.95
N SER A 64 7.68 -1.41 6.73
CA SER A 64 6.74 -2.23 5.99
C SER A 64 6.48 -3.57 6.69
N THR A 65 7.48 -4.14 7.37
CA THR A 65 7.33 -5.32 8.22
C THR A 65 6.41 -5.04 9.41
N LEU A 66 6.57 -3.90 10.08
CA LEU A 66 5.72 -3.53 11.22
C LEU A 66 4.26 -3.27 10.76
N LEU A 67 4.07 -2.60 9.62
CA LEU A 67 2.74 -2.39 9.04
C LEU A 67 2.08 -3.69 8.58
N ALA A 68 2.85 -4.65 8.05
CA ALA A 68 2.33 -5.96 7.69
C ALA A 68 1.86 -6.74 8.93
N GLN A 69 2.62 -6.66 10.02
CA GLN A 69 2.21 -7.24 11.30
C GLN A 69 0.93 -6.59 11.84
N LEU A 70 0.87 -5.25 11.86
CA LEU A 70 -0.34 -4.52 12.25
C LEU A 70 -1.53 -4.96 11.40
N ALA A 71 -1.36 -5.04 10.08
CA ALA A 71 -2.41 -5.47 9.18
C ALA A 71 -2.93 -6.88 9.49
N MET A 72 -2.05 -7.80 9.89
CA MET A 72 -2.46 -9.14 10.33
C MET A 72 -3.28 -9.08 11.62
N GLN A 73 -2.80 -8.35 12.64
CA GLN A 73 -3.51 -8.20 13.92
C GLN A 73 -4.88 -7.56 13.74
N MET A 74 -4.98 -6.53 12.89
CA MET A 74 -6.25 -5.85 12.62
C MET A 74 -7.23 -6.79 11.89
N ARG A 75 -6.75 -7.64 10.97
CA ARG A 75 -7.59 -8.66 10.33
C ARG A 75 -8.08 -9.72 11.31
N GLU A 76 -7.25 -10.12 12.28
CA GLU A 76 -7.66 -11.02 13.38
C GLU A 76 -8.77 -10.40 14.23
N GLN A 77 -8.82 -9.07 14.32
CA GLN A 77 -9.91 -8.31 14.96
C GLN A 77 -11.10 -8.04 14.01
N ASN A 78 -11.19 -8.74 12.88
CA ASN A 78 -12.25 -8.61 11.87
C ASN A 78 -12.32 -7.23 11.17
N LEU A 79 -11.23 -6.45 11.17
CA LEU A 79 -11.15 -5.22 10.37
C LEU A 79 -10.86 -5.54 8.91
N PHE A 80 -11.47 -4.77 8.00
CA PHE A 80 -11.12 -4.78 6.59
C PHE A 80 -9.81 -4.01 6.37
N VAL A 81 -8.75 -4.71 5.96
CA VAL A 81 -7.42 -4.12 5.77
C VAL A 81 -6.87 -4.42 4.37
N ALA A 82 -6.78 -3.37 3.55
CA ALA A 82 -6.12 -3.38 2.26
C ALA A 82 -4.71 -2.77 2.37
N GLY A 83 -3.68 -3.59 2.14
CA GLY A 83 -2.30 -3.13 2.06
C GLY A 83 -1.89 -2.98 0.60
N PHE A 84 -1.19 -1.91 0.26
CA PHE A 84 -0.71 -1.68 -1.09
C PHE A 84 0.66 -1.00 -1.11
N SER A 85 1.33 -1.07 -2.25
CA SER A 85 2.61 -0.41 -2.51
C SER A 85 2.52 0.35 -3.82
N ILE A 86 2.67 1.68 -3.76
CA ILE A 86 2.73 2.53 -4.96
C ILE A 86 3.85 2.07 -5.89
N ALA A 87 4.98 1.63 -5.35
CA ALA A 87 6.11 1.15 -6.12
C ALA A 87 5.79 -0.09 -6.99
N ASN A 88 4.71 -0.82 -6.68
CA ASN A 88 4.27 -1.99 -7.45
C ASN A 88 3.22 -1.63 -8.51
N MET A 89 2.66 -0.42 -8.47
CA MET A 89 1.47 -0.03 -9.25
C MET A 89 1.74 1.12 -10.22
N VAL A 90 2.69 1.99 -9.87
CA VAL A 90 2.98 3.21 -10.61
C VAL A 90 4.49 3.30 -10.76
N GLU A 91 4.94 3.58 -11.99
CA GLU A 91 6.35 3.90 -12.22
C GLU A 91 6.75 5.13 -11.40
N MET A 92 7.96 5.13 -10.84
CA MET A 92 8.41 6.20 -9.94
C MET A 92 8.35 7.59 -10.57
N SER A 93 8.50 7.67 -11.90
CA SER A 93 8.37 8.89 -12.72
C SER A 93 6.95 9.46 -12.76
N ASP A 94 5.93 8.64 -12.54
CA ASP A 94 4.51 9.01 -12.60
C ASP A 94 3.84 9.00 -11.22
N VAL A 95 4.62 8.97 -10.14
CA VAL A 95 4.07 9.05 -8.77
C VAL A 95 3.60 10.47 -8.50
N ASN A 96 2.29 10.68 -8.58
CA ASN A 96 1.61 11.91 -8.20
C ASN A 96 0.39 11.61 -7.32
N HIS A 97 -0.20 12.63 -6.71
CA HIS A 97 -1.33 12.46 -5.80
C HIS A 97 -2.55 11.79 -6.46
N ILE A 98 -2.79 12.00 -7.76
CA ILE A 98 -3.90 11.39 -8.50
C ILE A 98 -3.66 9.89 -8.63
N ASN A 99 -2.47 9.48 -9.05
CA ASN A 99 -2.11 8.07 -9.21
C ASN A 99 -2.02 7.34 -7.85
N ILE A 100 -1.61 8.04 -6.78
CA ILE A 100 -1.66 7.49 -5.41
C ILE A 100 -3.11 7.22 -5.00
N LEU A 101 -4.02 8.19 -5.15
CA LEU A 101 -5.44 8.03 -4.82
C LEU A 101 -6.11 6.96 -5.69
N TYR A 102 -5.76 6.91 -6.98
CA TYR A 102 -6.19 5.85 -7.88
C TYR A 102 -5.78 4.46 -7.38
N SER A 103 -4.51 4.31 -7.02
CA SER A 103 -3.97 3.06 -6.51
C SER A 103 -4.66 2.63 -5.22
N ILE A 104 -4.93 3.57 -4.31
CA ILE A 104 -5.70 3.31 -3.07
C ILE A 104 -7.10 2.79 -3.41
N GLY A 105 -7.84 3.50 -4.27
CA GLY A 105 -9.21 3.16 -4.62
C GLY A 105 -9.31 1.79 -5.30
N LEU A 106 -8.43 1.53 -6.27
CA LEU A 106 -8.37 0.24 -6.96
C LEU A 106 -8.09 -0.90 -5.97
N GLN A 107 -7.13 -0.73 -5.07
CA GLN A 107 -6.77 -1.77 -4.11
C GLN A 107 -7.84 -2.04 -3.05
N LEU A 108 -8.59 -1.02 -2.65
CA LEU A 108 -9.75 -1.20 -1.78
C LEU A 108 -10.85 -2.00 -2.49
N MET A 109 -11.11 -1.73 -3.78
CA MET A 109 -12.09 -2.47 -4.57
C MET A 109 -11.66 -3.92 -4.81
N ASP A 110 -10.43 -4.14 -5.28
CA ASP A 110 -9.87 -5.48 -5.49
C ASP A 110 -9.95 -6.31 -4.21
N LYS A 111 -9.56 -5.71 -3.06
CA LYS A 111 -9.58 -6.42 -1.79
C LYS A 111 -10.99 -6.70 -1.27
N ALA A 112 -11.94 -5.80 -1.53
CA ALA A 112 -13.33 -6.02 -1.18
C ALA A 112 -13.94 -7.16 -1.99
N GLU A 113 -13.62 -7.25 -3.29
CA GLU A 113 -14.08 -8.35 -4.14
C GLU A 113 -13.48 -9.69 -3.71
N GLU A 114 -12.17 -9.75 -3.41
CA GLU A 114 -11.53 -10.95 -2.86
C GLU A 114 -12.20 -11.45 -1.57
N LEU A 115 -12.65 -10.53 -0.72
CA LEU A 115 -13.26 -10.83 0.57
C LEU A 115 -14.79 -10.89 0.51
N ASN A 116 -15.40 -10.77 -0.68
CA ASN A 116 -16.85 -10.68 -0.87
C ASN A 116 -17.54 -9.61 0.00
N VAL A 117 -16.86 -8.50 0.26
CA VAL A 117 -17.43 -7.35 0.95
C VAL A 117 -18.30 -6.59 -0.07
N PRO A 118 -19.61 -6.42 0.20
CA PRO A 118 -20.47 -5.71 -0.73
C PRO A 118 -20.07 -4.24 -0.81
N ILE A 119 -19.85 -3.76 -2.03
CA ILE A 119 -19.67 -2.34 -2.33
C ILE A 119 -20.90 -1.89 -3.10
N GLU A 120 -21.50 -0.78 -2.68
CA GLU A 120 -22.61 -0.20 -3.44
C GLU A 120 -22.19 0.16 -4.87
N GLU A 121 -23.04 -0.19 -5.83
CA GLU A 121 -22.80 0.07 -7.25
C GLU A 121 -22.62 1.58 -7.54
N SER A 122 -23.29 2.44 -6.77
CA SER A 122 -23.13 3.89 -6.80
C SER A 122 -21.69 4.33 -6.49
N VAL A 123 -21.05 3.70 -5.49
CA VAL A 123 -19.68 3.98 -5.06
C VAL A 123 -18.69 3.50 -6.12
N LYS A 124 -18.88 2.28 -6.65
CA LYS A 124 -18.05 1.75 -7.75
C LYS A 124 -18.09 2.69 -8.96
N ASN A 125 -19.29 3.07 -9.38
CA ASN A 125 -19.48 3.97 -10.52
C ASN A 125 -18.87 5.35 -10.27
N SER A 126 -19.02 5.91 -9.07
CA SER A 126 -18.43 7.21 -8.71
C SER A 126 -16.90 7.18 -8.78
N LEU A 127 -16.27 6.11 -8.30
CA LEU A 127 -14.82 5.90 -8.38
C LEU A 127 -14.35 5.81 -9.84
N ILE A 128 -14.99 4.95 -10.65
CA ILE A 128 -14.68 4.78 -12.07
C ILE A 128 -14.83 6.10 -12.85
N GLN A 129 -15.91 6.83 -12.58
CA GLN A 129 -16.18 8.12 -13.21
C GLN A 129 -15.13 9.16 -12.83
N TRP A 130 -14.77 9.25 -11.54
CA TRP A 130 -13.71 10.16 -11.06
C TRP A 130 -12.38 9.86 -11.75
N PHE A 131 -12.00 8.59 -11.90
CA PHE A 131 -10.78 8.19 -12.60
C PHE A 131 -10.77 8.63 -14.06
N THR A 132 -11.87 8.39 -14.77
CA THR A 132 -12.00 8.71 -16.20
C THR A 132 -11.91 10.22 -16.43
N GLN A 133 -12.60 11.00 -15.61
CA GLN A 133 -12.59 12.47 -15.73
C GLN A 133 -11.25 13.09 -15.31
N THR A 134 -10.60 12.53 -14.30
CA THR A 134 -9.38 13.10 -13.73
C THR A 134 -8.17 12.82 -14.62
N LYS A 135 -7.98 11.59 -15.12
CA LYS A 135 -6.88 11.28 -16.05
C LYS A 135 -7.00 12.04 -17.38
N SER A 136 -8.22 12.22 -17.90
CA SER A 136 -8.44 13.00 -19.11
C SER A 136 -8.04 14.48 -18.93
N LYS A 137 -8.38 15.09 -17.79
CA LYS A 137 -8.01 16.49 -17.51
C LYS A 137 -6.50 16.67 -17.32
N THR A 138 -5.85 15.81 -16.52
CA THR A 138 -4.41 15.92 -16.23
C THR A 138 -3.54 15.81 -17.48
N TYR A 139 -3.83 14.88 -18.39
CA TYR A 139 -3.10 14.76 -19.66
C TYR A 139 -3.27 16.01 -20.54
N THR A 140 -4.49 16.57 -20.57
CA THR A 140 -4.78 17.77 -21.35
C THR A 140 -4.07 19.02 -20.80
N GLU A 141 -3.90 19.12 -19.47
CA GLU A 141 -3.18 20.23 -18.84
C GLU A 141 -1.66 20.10 -18.97
N GLN A 142 -1.12 18.89 -18.84
CA GLN A 142 0.32 18.62 -19.06
C GLN A 142 0.74 18.96 -20.49
N LEU A 143 -0.05 18.54 -21.49
CA LEU A 143 0.19 18.92 -22.88
C LEU A 143 0.19 20.44 -23.06
N LYS A 144 -0.80 21.15 -22.49
CA LYS A 144 -0.86 22.63 -22.58
C LYS A 144 0.35 23.32 -21.93
N GLN A 145 0.87 22.80 -20.82
CA GLN A 145 2.07 23.32 -20.18
C GLN A 145 3.33 23.07 -21.03
N GLU A 146 3.51 21.87 -21.58
CA GLU A 146 4.66 21.55 -22.44
C GLU A 146 4.69 22.42 -23.72
N PHE A 147 3.53 22.65 -24.34
CA PHE A 147 3.40 23.58 -25.48
C PHE A 147 3.69 25.04 -25.11
N SER A 148 3.37 25.47 -23.88
CA SER A 148 3.62 26.85 -23.44
C SER A 148 5.09 27.11 -23.08
N VAL A 149 5.82 26.09 -22.61
CA VAL A 149 7.24 26.21 -22.27
C VAL A 149 8.13 26.06 -23.52
N GLY A 150 7.71 25.28 -24.51
CA GLY A 150 8.44 25.13 -25.79
C GLY A 150 8.27 26.28 -26.79
N ALA A 151 7.39 27.24 -26.50
CA ALA A 151 7.11 28.39 -27.37
C ALA A 151 7.71 29.72 -26.85
N SER A 152 8.55 29.68 -25.81
CA SER A 152 9.29 30.83 -25.27
C SER A 152 10.78 30.75 -25.58
#